data_AF-A0A7K7SE03-F1
#
_entry.id   AF-A0A7K7SE03-F1
#
_cell.length_a   1.000
_cell.length_b   1.000
_cell.length_c   1.000
_cell.angle_alpha   90.00
_cell.angle_beta   90.00
_cell.angle_gamma   90.00
#
_symmetry.space_group_name_H-M   'P 1'
#
loop_
_entity.id
_entity.type
_entity.pdbx_description
1 polymer ?
#
loop_
_entity_poly.entity_id
_entity_poly.type
_entity_poly.pdbx_seq_one_letter_code
_entity_poly.pdbx_strand_id
1 'polypeptide(L)'
;VLSEEQIRLKKLKKQEDDQARTVVVRPNPPNPPSPSHKLTPEQLSMIKKLVAAQQQCNQRSFTDRLKVTPWPQIPDPNNREARQQRFAHFTELAIISVQEIVDFAKQLPGFLELTREDQIALLKTSTIEVMLLETSRRYNPEIESITFLKDLSYNRDDFAKAGGLQFEFINPIFEFSKGMNELQLNDAEYALLIAINIFSADRPNVQDQSLVERLQHTYVEALHSYICINRPN
;
A
#
# COMPACT_ATOMS: atom_id res chain seq x y z
N VAL A 1 22.91 -80.10 -1.36
CA VAL A 1 23.45 -78.89 -0.70
C VAL A 1 24.24 -78.14 -1.76
N LEU A 2 23.85 -76.90 -2.09
CA LEU A 2 24.49 -76.12 -3.16
C LEU A 2 25.88 -75.65 -2.71
N SER A 3 26.86 -75.60 -3.61
CA SER A 3 28.22 -75.13 -3.28
C SER A 3 28.24 -73.62 -3.02
N GLU A 4 29.18 -73.16 -2.18
CA GLU A 4 29.32 -71.75 -1.77
C GLU A 4 29.43 -70.79 -2.97
N GLU A 5 30.02 -71.26 -4.06
CA GLU A 5 30.18 -70.50 -5.30
C GLU A 5 28.86 -70.27 -6.04
N GLN A 6 27.94 -71.23 -6.00
CA GLN A 6 26.59 -71.09 -6.57
C GLN A 6 25.73 -70.12 -5.75
N ILE A 7 25.97 -70.03 -4.44
CA ILE A 7 25.30 -69.06 -3.56
C ILE A 7 25.82 -67.64 -3.85
N ARG A 8 27.12 -67.49 -4.12
CA ARG A 8 27.73 -66.20 -4.47
C ARG A 8 27.23 -65.68 -5.82
N LEU A 9 27.15 -66.54 -6.82
CA LEU A 9 26.62 -66.20 -8.15
C LEU A 9 25.13 -65.82 -8.10
N LYS A 10 24.32 -66.50 -7.28
CA LYS A 10 22.91 -66.12 -7.06
C LYS A 10 22.77 -64.78 -6.33
N LYS A 11 23.68 -64.44 -5.40
CA LYS A 11 23.69 -63.13 -4.73
C LYS A 11 24.08 -62.00 -5.68
N LEU A 12 25.10 -62.18 -6.51
CA LEU A 12 25.49 -61.18 -7.52
C LEU A 12 24.38 -60.93 -8.54
N LYS A 13 23.75 -62.01 -9.04
CA LYS A 13 22.66 -61.89 -10.02
C LYS A 13 21.41 -61.19 -9.45
N LYS A 14 21.11 -61.44 -8.16
CA LYS A 14 20.04 -60.73 -7.45
C LYS A 14 20.37 -59.24 -7.24
N GLN A 15 21.63 -58.89 -7.07
CA GLN A 15 22.08 -57.51 -6.88
C GLN A 15 22.08 -56.71 -8.20
N GLU A 16 22.39 -57.36 -9.32
CA GLU A 16 22.23 -56.79 -10.67
C GLU A 16 20.73 -56.62 -11.03
N ASP A 17 19.87 -57.59 -10.70
CA ASP A 17 18.42 -57.48 -10.94
C ASP A 17 17.76 -56.40 -10.07
N ASP A 18 18.25 -56.17 -8.84
CA ASP A 18 17.77 -55.09 -7.96
C ASP A 18 18.29 -53.69 -8.40
N GLN A 19 19.49 -53.60 -8.99
CA GLN A 19 20.00 -52.36 -9.61
C GLN A 19 19.31 -52.04 -10.94
N ALA A 20 18.96 -53.05 -11.74
CA ALA A 20 18.20 -52.85 -12.98
C ALA A 20 16.75 -52.40 -12.71
N ARG A 21 16.19 -52.70 -11.53
CA ARG A 21 14.86 -52.25 -11.11
C ARG A 21 14.79 -50.83 -10.56
N THR A 22 15.92 -50.15 -10.34
CA THR A 22 15.93 -48.79 -9.76
C THR A 22 16.04 -47.65 -10.78
N VAL A 23 16.10 -47.93 -12.09
CA VAL A 23 16.13 -46.89 -13.14
C VAL A 23 14.89 -46.99 -14.04
N VAL A 24 13.72 -46.82 -13.46
CA VAL A 24 12.57 -46.34 -14.23
C VAL A 24 12.50 -44.83 -14.00
N VAL A 25 13.08 -44.07 -14.92
CA VAL A 25 12.83 -42.63 -15.04
C VAL A 25 11.34 -42.49 -15.36
N ARG A 26 10.52 -42.35 -14.32
CA ARG A 26 9.17 -41.84 -14.48
C ARG A 26 9.33 -40.43 -15.05
N PRO A 27 8.67 -40.06 -16.16
CA PRO A 27 8.59 -38.66 -16.51
C PRO A 27 8.00 -37.95 -15.30
N ASN A 28 8.72 -36.94 -14.80
CA ASN A 28 8.15 -36.07 -13.78
C ASN A 28 6.77 -35.64 -14.27
N PRO A 29 5.71 -35.68 -13.44
CA PRO A 29 4.49 -34.98 -13.78
C PRO A 29 4.90 -33.55 -14.15
N PRO A 30 4.31 -32.93 -15.20
CA PRO A 30 4.59 -31.54 -15.49
C PRO A 30 4.42 -30.80 -14.17
N ASN A 31 5.50 -30.13 -13.72
CA ASN A 31 5.40 -29.22 -12.59
C ASN A 31 4.11 -28.41 -12.82
N PRO A 32 3.21 -28.28 -11.82
CA PRO A 32 2.14 -27.31 -11.94
C PRO A 32 2.82 -26.01 -12.39
N PRO A 33 2.29 -25.30 -13.40
CA PRO A 33 2.93 -24.08 -13.86
C PRO A 33 3.14 -23.24 -12.61
N SER A 34 4.41 -23.06 -12.23
CA SER A 34 4.80 -22.06 -11.26
C SER A 34 4.06 -20.81 -11.71
N PRO A 35 3.19 -20.20 -10.86
CA PRO A 35 2.34 -19.12 -11.29
C PRO A 35 3.26 -18.11 -11.95
N SER A 36 3.19 -18.01 -13.27
CA SER A 36 3.93 -16.99 -13.97
C SER A 36 3.23 -15.73 -13.53
N HIS A 37 3.74 -15.09 -12.49
CA HIS A 37 3.26 -13.82 -11.97
C HIS A 37 3.50 -12.78 -13.05
N LYS A 38 2.65 -12.81 -14.07
CA LYS A 38 2.62 -11.90 -15.20
C LYS A 38 1.45 -10.98 -14.92
N LEU A 39 1.74 -9.69 -14.78
CA LEU A 39 0.71 -8.67 -14.79
C LEU A 39 -0.10 -8.83 -16.07
N THR A 40 -1.41 -9.04 -15.93
CA THR A 40 -2.29 -9.06 -17.11
C THR A 40 -2.35 -7.66 -17.72
N PRO A 41 -2.65 -7.52 -19.03
CA PRO A 41 -2.84 -6.21 -19.65
C PRO A 41 -3.88 -5.34 -18.92
N GLU A 42 -4.91 -5.97 -18.36
CA GLU A 42 -5.96 -5.32 -17.57
C GLU A 42 -5.40 -4.78 -16.25
N GLN A 43 -4.61 -5.59 -15.52
CA GLN A 43 -3.96 -5.16 -14.29
C GLN A 43 -3.00 -4.00 -14.54
N LEU A 44 -2.19 -4.07 -15.61
CA LEU A 44 -1.28 -2.98 -15.96
C LEU A 44 -2.04 -1.69 -16.32
N SER A 45 -3.15 -1.81 -17.05
CA SER A 45 -4.02 -0.68 -17.38
C SER A 45 -4.63 -0.05 -16.13
N MET A 46 -5.12 -0.88 -15.20
CA MET A 46 -5.63 -0.43 -13.91
C MET A 46 -4.55 0.31 -13.12
N ILE A 47 -3.36 -0.26 -12.94
CA ILE A 47 -2.26 0.38 -12.19
C ILE A 47 -1.90 1.74 -12.79
N LYS A 48 -1.78 1.83 -14.12
CA LYS A 48 -1.51 3.10 -14.81
C LYS A 48 -2.61 4.14 -14.55
N LYS A 49 -3.88 3.73 -14.57
CA LYS A 49 -5.01 4.60 -14.24
C LYS A 49 -4.94 5.09 -12.79
N LEU A 50 -4.59 4.22 -11.85
CA LEU A 50 -4.43 4.59 -10.44
C LEU A 50 -3.34 5.64 -10.24
N VAL A 51 -2.16 5.42 -10.81
CA VAL A 51 -1.05 6.38 -10.72
C VAL A 51 -1.43 7.71 -11.37
N ALA A 52 -2.10 7.68 -12.52
CA ALA A 52 -2.58 8.90 -13.18
C ALA A 52 -3.64 9.63 -12.35
N ALA A 53 -4.58 8.91 -11.75
CA ALA A 53 -5.61 9.47 -10.87
C ALA A 53 -4.98 10.17 -9.66
N GLN A 54 -4.00 9.52 -9.01
CA GLN A 54 -3.30 10.08 -7.87
C GLN A 54 -2.52 11.36 -8.25
N GLN A 55 -1.80 11.34 -9.37
CA GLN A 55 -1.09 12.51 -9.89
C GLN A 55 -2.05 13.66 -10.24
N GLN A 56 -3.21 13.35 -10.82
CA GLN A 56 -4.22 14.33 -11.17
C GLN A 56 -4.84 14.99 -9.92
N CYS A 57 -5.20 14.20 -8.90
CA CYS A 57 -5.71 14.73 -7.63
C CYS A 57 -4.69 15.67 -6.99
N ASN A 58 -3.43 15.24 -6.88
CA ASN A 58 -2.34 16.05 -6.32
C ASN A 58 -2.15 17.39 -7.07
N GLN A 59 -2.26 17.38 -8.40
CA GLN A 59 -2.11 18.61 -9.21
C GLN A 59 -3.25 19.60 -9.02
N ARG A 60 -4.50 19.13 -8.88
CA ARG A 60 -5.66 20.02 -8.69
C ARG A 60 -5.54 20.81 -7.39
N SER A 61 -5.12 20.15 -6.32
CA SER A 61 -4.95 20.73 -4.99
C SER A 61 -3.90 21.83 -4.90
N PHE A 62 -2.96 21.88 -5.86
CA PHE A 62 -2.00 23.00 -5.91
C PHE A 62 -2.69 24.34 -6.16
N THR A 63 -3.86 24.35 -6.81
CA THR A 63 -4.65 25.59 -6.98
C THR A 63 -5.34 26.00 -5.68
N ASP A 64 -5.67 25.04 -4.81
CA ASP A 64 -6.27 25.28 -3.50
C ASP A 64 -5.26 25.74 -2.44
N ARG A 65 -3.94 25.63 -2.70
CA ARG A 65 -2.88 26.20 -1.86
C ARG A 65 -3.11 27.68 -1.52
N LEU A 66 -3.63 28.46 -2.47
CA LEU A 66 -3.91 29.89 -2.28
C LEU A 66 -5.03 30.17 -1.27
N LYS A 67 -5.84 29.16 -0.94
CA LYS A 67 -6.93 29.25 0.03
C LYS A 67 -6.48 28.86 1.44
N VAL A 68 -5.28 28.29 1.60
CA VAL A 68 -4.74 27.87 2.89
C VAL A 68 -4.19 29.09 3.64
N THR A 69 -4.63 29.26 4.87
CA THR A 69 -4.16 30.24 5.85
C THR A 69 -2.64 30.18 5.93
N PRO A 70 -1.91 31.28 5.74
CA PRO A 70 -0.45 31.24 5.78
C PRO A 70 0.10 30.78 7.14
N TRP A 71 1.22 30.06 7.12
CA TRP A 71 1.92 29.69 8.34
C TRP A 71 2.48 30.93 9.05
N PRO A 72 2.15 31.16 10.34
CA PRO A 72 2.61 32.36 11.05
C PRO A 72 4.11 32.32 11.30
N GLN A 73 4.76 33.47 11.09
CA GLN A 73 6.19 33.66 11.36
C GLN A 73 6.48 34.10 12.81
N ILE A 74 5.46 34.15 13.66
CA ILE A 74 5.60 34.55 15.07
C ILE A 74 6.30 33.40 15.82
N PRO A 75 7.48 33.63 16.41
CA PRO A 75 8.27 32.57 17.04
C PRO A 75 7.75 32.15 18.41
N ASP A 76 6.96 33.01 19.09
CA ASP A 76 6.43 32.73 20.42
C ASP A 76 5.43 31.55 20.41
N PRO A 77 5.74 30.41 21.07
CA PRO A 77 4.85 29.25 21.14
C PRO A 77 3.64 29.48 22.06
N ASN A 78 3.71 30.48 22.95
CA ASN A 78 2.63 30.83 23.87
C ASN A 78 1.66 31.85 23.29
N ASN A 79 1.98 32.44 22.14
CA ASN A 79 1.08 33.34 21.44
C ASN A 79 -0.18 32.58 20.97
N ARG A 80 -1.33 32.94 21.56
CA ARG A 80 -2.62 32.28 21.32
C ARG A 80 -3.09 32.45 19.88
N GLU A 81 -2.91 33.62 19.28
CA GLU A 81 -3.34 33.91 17.91
C GLU A 81 -2.49 33.11 16.90
N ALA A 82 -1.17 33.08 17.09
CA ALA A 82 -0.27 32.28 16.27
C ALA A 82 -0.62 30.79 16.35
N ARG A 83 -0.92 30.27 17.55
CA ARG A 83 -1.35 28.86 17.71
C ARG A 83 -2.65 28.59 16.96
N GLN A 84 -3.65 29.47 17.08
CA GLN A 84 -4.91 29.34 16.38
C GLN A 84 -4.72 29.35 14.86
N GLN A 85 -3.82 30.19 14.35
CA GLN A 85 -3.49 30.26 12.93
C GLN A 85 -2.79 29.01 12.41
N ARG A 86 -1.82 28.45 13.17
CA ARG A 86 -1.18 27.16 12.84
C ARG A 86 -2.20 26.01 12.82
N PHE A 87 -3.13 26.00 13.78
CA PHE A 87 -4.21 25.02 13.81
C PHE A 87 -5.13 25.13 12.60
N ALA A 88 -5.54 26.35 12.24
CA ALA A 88 -6.36 26.60 11.05
C ALA A 88 -5.64 26.12 9.77
N HIS A 89 -4.35 26.47 9.64
CA HIS A 89 -3.51 26.03 8.54
C HIS A 89 -3.51 24.50 8.36
N PHE A 90 -3.23 23.73 9.42
CA PHE A 90 -3.25 22.26 9.35
C PHE A 90 -4.66 21.70 9.10
N THR A 91 -5.70 22.32 9.65
CA THR A 91 -7.08 21.90 9.42
C THR A 91 -7.47 22.07 7.95
N GLU A 92 -7.06 23.16 7.32
CA GLU A 92 -7.29 23.41 5.90
C GLU A 92 -6.48 22.46 5.01
N LEU A 93 -5.24 22.15 5.35
CA LEU A 93 -4.48 21.09 4.67
C LEU A 93 -5.18 19.73 4.79
N ALA A 94 -5.73 19.40 5.96
CA ALA A 94 -6.49 18.16 6.15
C ALA A 94 -7.77 18.16 5.28
N ILE A 95 -8.49 19.28 5.19
CA ILE A 95 -9.68 19.40 4.32
C ILE A 95 -9.32 19.14 2.85
N ILE A 96 -8.22 19.73 2.37
CA ILE A 96 -7.74 19.49 1.00
C ILE A 96 -7.37 18.01 0.81
N SER A 97 -6.66 17.40 1.76
CA SER A 97 -6.30 15.99 1.70
C SER A 97 -7.54 15.08 1.65
N VAL A 98 -8.58 15.37 2.44
CA VAL A 98 -9.85 14.63 2.38
C VAL A 98 -10.50 14.74 0.99
N GLN A 99 -10.47 15.93 0.37
CA GLN A 99 -11.00 16.12 -0.98
C GLN A 99 -10.20 15.32 -2.01
N GLU A 100 -8.87 15.30 -1.92
CA GLU A 100 -8.01 14.45 -2.78
C GLU A 100 -8.36 12.98 -2.66
N ILE A 101 -8.56 12.48 -1.44
CA ILE A 101 -8.91 11.08 -1.16
C ILE A 101 -10.27 10.74 -1.78
N VAL A 102 -11.27 11.61 -1.61
CA VAL A 102 -12.60 11.43 -2.19
C VAL A 102 -12.52 11.41 -3.72
N ASP A 103 -11.75 12.30 -4.32
CA ASP A 103 -11.60 12.38 -5.78
C ASP A 103 -10.77 11.24 -6.35
N PHE A 104 -9.81 10.71 -5.58
CA PHE A 104 -9.09 9.48 -5.93
C PHE A 104 -10.02 8.26 -5.85
N ALA A 105 -10.79 8.11 -4.78
CA ALA A 105 -11.71 7.00 -4.59
C ALA A 105 -12.74 6.89 -5.73
N LYS A 106 -13.30 8.03 -6.17
CA LYS A 106 -14.23 8.07 -7.32
C LYS A 106 -13.61 7.58 -8.64
N GLN A 107 -12.29 7.61 -8.77
CA GLN A 107 -11.58 7.12 -9.96
C GLN A 107 -11.20 5.64 -9.88
N LEU A 108 -11.38 5.01 -8.71
CA LEU A 108 -11.14 3.57 -8.54
C LEU A 108 -12.20 2.75 -9.30
N PRO A 109 -11.80 1.83 -10.20
CA PRO A 109 -12.72 0.87 -10.79
C PRO A 109 -13.58 0.16 -9.73
N GLY A 110 -14.89 0.14 -9.94
CA GLY A 110 -15.87 -0.46 -9.03
C GLY A 110 -16.35 0.42 -7.87
N PHE A 111 -15.67 1.52 -7.52
CA PHE A 111 -16.08 2.33 -6.36
C PHE A 111 -17.44 3.00 -6.55
N LEU A 112 -17.69 3.57 -7.74
CA LEU A 112 -18.95 4.23 -8.07
C LEU A 112 -20.11 3.26 -8.30
N GLU A 113 -19.83 1.96 -8.39
CA GLU A 113 -20.83 0.89 -8.53
C GLU A 113 -21.41 0.48 -7.16
N LEU A 114 -20.72 0.81 -6.07
CA LEU A 114 -21.20 0.63 -4.70
C LEU A 114 -22.37 1.57 -4.39
N THR A 115 -23.17 1.20 -3.39
CA THR A 115 -24.21 2.07 -2.84
C THR A 115 -23.61 3.35 -2.28
N ARG A 116 -24.40 4.44 -2.20
CA ARG A 116 -23.90 5.70 -1.65
C ARG A 116 -23.56 5.57 -0.17
N GLU A 117 -24.31 4.75 0.54
CA GLU A 117 -24.09 4.37 1.93
C GLU A 117 -22.73 3.69 2.10
N ASP A 118 -22.40 2.72 1.25
CA ASP A 118 -21.10 2.02 1.28
C ASP A 118 -19.95 2.95 0.89
N GLN A 119 -20.12 3.79 -0.14
CA GLN A 119 -19.10 4.79 -0.50
C GLN A 119 -18.77 5.70 0.68
N ILE A 120 -19.79 6.17 1.41
CA ILE A 120 -19.62 7.02 2.60
C ILE A 120 -18.98 6.23 3.75
N ALA A 121 -19.43 5.00 4.00
CA ALA A 121 -18.91 4.15 5.08
C ALA A 121 -17.41 3.87 4.89
N LEU A 122 -17.02 3.47 3.68
CA LEU A 122 -15.63 3.19 3.32
C LEU A 122 -14.76 4.44 3.46
N LEU A 123 -15.17 5.56 2.86
CA LEU A 123 -14.39 6.81 2.94
C LEU A 123 -14.26 7.32 4.37
N LYS A 124 -15.36 7.39 5.12
CA LYS A 124 -15.37 7.92 6.49
C LYS A 124 -14.42 7.17 7.42
N THR A 125 -14.27 5.86 7.20
CA THR A 125 -13.48 4.99 8.07
C THR A 125 -12.04 4.79 7.60
N SER A 126 -11.76 4.88 6.29
CA SER A 126 -10.41 4.77 5.73
C SER A 126 -9.63 6.09 5.70
N THR A 127 -10.31 7.24 5.74
CA THR A 127 -9.69 8.56 5.50
C THR A 127 -8.42 8.78 6.32
N ILE A 128 -8.43 8.48 7.62
CA ILE A 128 -7.26 8.72 8.47
C ILE A 128 -6.06 7.83 8.09
N GLU A 129 -6.31 6.57 7.74
CA GLU A 129 -5.28 5.62 7.33
C GLU A 129 -4.70 6.01 5.96
N VAL A 130 -5.55 6.44 5.03
CA VAL A 130 -5.13 6.98 3.74
C VAL A 130 -4.32 8.26 3.92
N MET A 131 -4.72 9.16 4.81
CA MET A 131 -3.95 10.36 5.14
C MET A 131 -2.56 10.01 5.70
N LEU A 132 -2.44 8.96 6.52
CA LEU A 132 -1.15 8.47 7.02
C LEU A 132 -0.27 7.91 5.89
N LEU A 133 -0.84 7.10 4.98
CA LEU A 133 -0.12 6.61 3.80
C LEU A 133 0.38 7.76 2.93
N GLU A 134 -0.48 8.73 2.63
CA GLU A 134 -0.13 9.92 1.85
C GLU A 134 0.90 10.80 2.56
N THR A 135 0.81 10.92 3.89
CA THR A 135 1.81 11.61 4.72
C THR A 135 3.17 10.92 4.64
N SER A 136 3.20 9.60 4.77
CA SER A 136 4.44 8.81 4.70
C SER A 136 5.12 8.91 3.34
N ARG A 137 4.34 8.97 2.25
CA ARG A 137 4.84 9.19 0.88
C ARG A 137 5.52 10.56 0.71
N ARG A 138 5.13 11.56 1.50
CA ARG A 138 5.66 12.94 1.47
C ARG A 138 6.80 13.18 2.45
N TYR A 139 7.24 12.14 3.16
CA TYR A 139 8.31 12.23 4.15
C TYR A 139 9.69 12.37 3.49
N ASN A 140 10.49 13.32 3.98
CA ASN A 140 11.88 13.50 3.60
C ASN A 140 12.79 13.11 4.78
N PRO A 141 13.57 12.02 4.66
CA PRO A 141 14.46 11.56 5.73
C PRO A 141 15.67 12.49 5.98
N GLU A 142 16.08 13.33 5.02
CA GLU A 142 17.25 14.20 5.17
C GLU A 142 17.02 15.36 6.15
N ILE A 143 15.79 15.89 6.16
CA ILE A 143 15.37 17.03 6.98
C ILE A 143 14.30 16.66 8.00
N GLU A 144 14.00 15.36 8.12
CA GLU A 144 12.99 14.79 9.01
C GLU A 144 11.65 15.55 9.00
N SER A 145 11.13 15.81 7.80
CA SER A 145 9.92 16.62 7.60
C SER A 145 8.96 15.99 6.59
N ILE A 146 7.71 16.43 6.64
CA ILE A 146 6.65 16.03 5.68
C ILE A 146 6.31 17.25 4.83
N THR A 147 6.30 17.08 3.51
CA THR A 147 6.06 18.18 2.56
C THR A 147 4.67 18.10 1.91
N PHE A 148 3.78 19.04 2.27
CA PHE A 148 2.45 19.20 1.69
C PHE A 148 2.46 20.20 0.54
N LEU A 149 1.47 20.07 -0.37
CA LEU A 149 1.23 21.01 -1.48
C LEU A 149 2.51 21.49 -2.21
N LYS A 150 3.44 20.56 -2.44
CA LYS A 150 4.75 20.73 -3.11
C LYS A 150 5.88 21.36 -2.31
N ASP A 151 5.63 22.40 -1.51
CA ASP A 151 6.69 23.20 -0.88
C ASP A 151 6.48 23.51 0.61
N LEU A 152 5.36 23.07 1.18
CA LEU A 152 5.02 23.32 2.58
C LEU A 152 5.57 22.19 3.46
N SER A 153 6.79 22.37 3.96
CA SER A 153 7.50 21.35 4.74
C SER A 153 7.38 21.58 6.25
N TYR A 154 7.00 20.56 7.00
CA TYR A 154 6.80 20.63 8.45
C TYR A 154 7.51 19.49 9.17
N ASN A 155 8.26 19.82 10.22
CA ASN A 155 8.89 18.85 11.10
C ASN A 155 8.02 18.55 12.34
N ARG A 156 8.49 17.66 13.22
CA ARG A 156 7.77 17.29 14.46
C ARG A 156 7.40 18.49 15.33
N ASP A 157 8.28 19.49 15.43
CA ASP A 157 8.04 20.69 16.23
C ASP A 157 6.95 21.56 15.64
N ASP A 158 6.85 21.65 14.31
CA ASP A 158 5.77 22.41 13.66
C ASP A 158 4.40 21.76 13.89
N PHE A 159 4.33 20.43 13.82
CA PHE A 159 3.13 19.70 14.24
C PHE A 159 2.77 19.98 15.71
N ALA A 160 3.74 20.03 16.62
CA ALA A 160 3.51 20.34 18.02
C ALA A 160 3.07 21.79 18.25
N LYS A 161 3.64 22.76 17.51
CA LYS A 161 3.30 24.18 17.59
C LYS A 161 1.87 24.50 17.18
N ALA A 162 1.25 23.64 16.36
CA ALA A 162 -0.15 23.78 15.99
C ALA A 162 -1.11 23.51 17.16
N GLY A 163 -0.67 22.76 18.18
CA GLY A 163 -1.46 22.45 19.38
C GLY A 163 -2.70 21.59 19.13
N GLY A 164 -2.97 21.19 17.88
CA GLY A 164 -4.09 20.32 17.50
C GLY A 164 -3.80 18.82 17.62
N LEU A 165 -2.52 18.43 17.69
CA LEU A 165 -2.08 17.05 17.86
C LEU A 165 -1.15 16.96 19.07
N GLN A 166 -1.37 15.94 19.90
CA GLN A 166 -0.50 15.65 21.04
C GLN A 166 0.75 14.91 20.56
N PHE A 167 1.85 15.01 21.30
CA PHE A 167 3.10 14.31 20.99
C PHE A 167 2.93 12.78 20.86
N GLU A 168 1.98 12.21 21.62
CA GLU A 168 1.60 10.79 21.54
C GLU A 168 1.07 10.37 20.16
N PHE A 169 0.58 11.32 19.36
CA PHE A 169 0.19 11.07 17.97
C PHE A 169 1.27 11.50 16.97
N ILE A 170 1.98 12.60 17.23
CA ILE A 170 3.01 13.12 16.33
C ILE A 170 4.15 12.11 16.17
N ASN A 171 4.62 11.52 17.27
CA ASN A 171 5.75 10.61 17.20
C ASN A 171 5.48 9.35 16.36
N PRO A 172 4.35 8.64 16.58
CA PRO A 172 3.96 7.51 15.73
C PRO A 172 3.79 7.86 14.25
N ILE A 173 3.30 9.06 13.89
CA ILE A 173 3.15 9.47 12.48
C ILE A 173 4.52 9.47 11.78
N PHE A 174 5.52 10.06 12.41
CA PHE A 174 6.86 10.13 11.82
C PHE A 174 7.60 8.79 11.90
N GLU A 175 7.39 7.98 12.93
CA GLU A 175 7.93 6.62 13.00
C GLU A 175 7.34 5.71 11.90
N PHE A 176 6.02 5.78 11.69
CA PHE A 176 5.36 5.13 10.58
C PHE A 176 5.92 5.61 9.24
N SER A 177 6.09 6.93 9.08
CA SER A 177 6.64 7.53 7.86
C SER A 177 8.07 7.06 7.58
N LYS A 178 8.90 6.93 8.62
CA LYS A 178 10.25 6.39 8.51
C LYS A 178 10.23 4.92 8.08
N GLY A 179 9.39 4.08 8.69
CA GLY A 179 9.23 2.67 8.31
C GLY A 179 8.76 2.52 6.86
N MET A 180 7.79 3.32 6.43
CA MET A 180 7.32 3.35 5.04
C MET A 180 8.41 3.82 4.06
N ASN A 181 9.24 4.79 4.46
CA ASN A 181 10.39 5.22 3.66
C ASN A 181 11.43 4.10 3.51
N GLU A 182 11.65 3.28 4.54
CA GLU A 182 12.57 2.12 4.44
C GLU A 182 12.08 1.06 3.43
N LEU A 183 10.76 0.97 3.22
CA LEU A 183 10.19 0.11 2.17
C LEU A 183 10.45 0.65 0.75
N GLN A 184 10.85 1.92 0.57
CA GLN A 184 11.14 2.51 -0.74
C GLN A 184 10.03 2.29 -1.78
N LEU A 185 8.76 2.44 -1.36
CA LEU A 185 7.61 2.21 -2.24
C LEU A 185 7.54 3.24 -3.36
N ASN A 186 7.21 2.79 -4.56
CA ASN A 186 6.96 3.66 -5.70
C ASN A 186 5.48 4.10 -5.78
N ASP A 187 5.18 5.00 -6.72
CA ASP A 187 3.82 5.55 -6.89
C ASP A 187 2.74 4.49 -7.12
N ALA A 188 3.05 3.43 -7.87
CA ALA A 188 2.09 2.36 -8.12
C ALA A 188 1.79 1.55 -6.86
N GLU A 189 2.81 1.25 -6.05
CA GLU A 189 2.67 0.53 -4.79
C GLU A 189 1.84 1.32 -3.79
N TYR A 190 2.10 2.63 -3.66
CA TYR A 190 1.26 3.51 -2.83
C TYR A 190 -0.18 3.58 -3.32
N ALA A 191 -0.40 3.77 -4.62
CA ALA A 191 -1.76 3.87 -5.16
C ALA A 191 -2.57 2.57 -4.97
N LEU A 192 -1.91 1.42 -5.10
CA LEU A 192 -2.51 0.11 -4.82
C LEU A 192 -2.79 -0.09 -3.33
N LEU A 193 -1.86 0.23 -2.44
CA LEU A 193 -2.07 0.15 -0.99
C LEU A 193 -3.25 1.02 -0.53
N ILE A 194 -3.36 2.23 -1.07
CA ILE A 194 -4.48 3.13 -0.77
C ILE A 194 -5.80 2.54 -1.28
N ALA A 195 -5.83 2.01 -2.51
CA ALA A 195 -7.02 1.36 -3.06
C ALA A 195 -7.47 0.16 -2.20
N ILE A 196 -6.53 -0.70 -1.80
CA ILE A 196 -6.78 -1.84 -0.90
C ILE A 196 -7.33 -1.36 0.45
N ASN A 197 -6.76 -0.30 1.03
CA ASN A 197 -7.20 0.27 2.29
C ASN A 197 -8.64 0.83 2.22
N ILE A 198 -8.98 1.49 1.10
CA ILE A 198 -10.33 2.02 0.84
C ILE A 198 -11.34 0.89 0.72
N PHE A 199 -11.04 -0.17 -0.03
CA PHE A 199 -11.92 -1.33 -0.22
C PHE A 199 -11.85 -2.36 0.92
N SER A 200 -11.82 -1.91 2.18
CA SER A 200 -11.84 -2.85 3.31
C SER A 200 -13.30 -3.20 3.66
N ALA A 201 -13.67 -4.48 3.55
CA ALA A 201 -15.06 -4.92 3.75
C ALA A 201 -15.49 -4.97 5.23
N ASP A 202 -14.52 -5.05 6.14
CA ASP A 202 -14.69 -5.08 7.60
C ASP A 202 -14.96 -3.69 8.22
N ARG A 203 -15.07 -2.64 7.39
CA ARG A 203 -15.36 -1.29 7.86
C ARG A 203 -16.76 -1.20 8.47
N PRO A 204 -16.93 -0.44 9.56
CA PRO A 204 -18.24 -0.18 10.13
C PRO A 204 -19.24 0.34 9.09
N ASN A 205 -20.48 -0.15 9.17
CA ASN A 205 -21.63 0.28 8.37
C ASN A 205 -21.60 -0.09 6.87
N VAL A 206 -20.63 -0.88 6.40
CA VAL A 206 -20.66 -1.47 5.06
C VAL A 206 -21.78 -2.53 4.97
N GLN A 207 -22.61 -2.39 3.94
CA GLN A 207 -23.76 -3.24 3.64
C GLN A 207 -23.37 -4.42 2.75
N ASP A 208 -22.78 -4.16 1.57
CA ASP A 208 -22.36 -5.23 0.63
C ASP A 208 -20.88 -5.59 0.80
N GLN A 209 -20.57 -6.29 1.90
CA GLN A 209 -19.22 -6.73 2.22
C GLN A 209 -18.63 -7.66 1.14
N SER A 210 -19.48 -8.50 0.52
CA SER A 210 -19.05 -9.45 -0.50
C SER A 210 -18.58 -8.75 -1.78
N LEU A 211 -19.30 -7.70 -2.22
CA LEU A 211 -18.84 -6.89 -3.35
C LEU A 211 -17.56 -6.14 -3.01
N VAL A 212 -17.47 -5.52 -1.83
CA VAL A 212 -16.26 -4.78 -1.40
C VAL A 212 -15.04 -5.70 -1.34
N GLU A 213 -15.16 -6.90 -0.78
CA GLU A 213 -14.07 -7.88 -0.71
C GLU A 213 -13.60 -8.33 -2.10
N ARG A 214 -14.53 -8.57 -3.04
CA ARG A 214 -14.18 -8.89 -4.43
C ARG A 214 -13.45 -7.74 -5.13
N LEU A 215 -13.87 -6.50 -4.88
CA LEU A 215 -13.16 -5.33 -5.39
C LEU A 215 -11.76 -5.26 -4.80
N GLN A 216 -11.61 -5.40 -3.48
CA GLN A 216 -10.32 -5.40 -2.79
C GLN A 216 -9.37 -6.47 -3.34
N HIS A 217 -9.85 -7.69 -3.51
CA HIS A 217 -9.07 -8.82 -4.01
C HIS A 217 -8.40 -8.51 -5.35
N THR A 218 -9.11 -7.81 -6.24
CA THR A 218 -8.57 -7.39 -7.55
C THR A 218 -7.32 -6.51 -7.40
N TYR A 219 -7.31 -5.60 -6.42
CA TYR A 219 -6.15 -4.74 -6.13
C TYR A 219 -5.04 -5.49 -5.39
N VAL A 220 -5.38 -6.41 -4.50
CA VAL A 220 -4.41 -7.28 -3.80
C VAL A 220 -3.65 -8.17 -4.79
N GLU A 221 -4.35 -8.82 -5.72
CA GLU A 221 -3.73 -9.64 -6.76
C GLU A 221 -2.84 -8.81 -7.71
N ALA A 222 -3.28 -7.59 -8.05
CA ALA A 222 -2.50 -6.67 -8.85
C ALA A 222 -1.23 -6.22 -8.13
N LEU A 223 -1.31 -5.90 -6.84
CA LEU A 223 -0.15 -5.55 -6.01
C LEU A 223 0.81 -6.72 -5.87
N HIS A 224 0.31 -7.92 -5.58
CA HIS A 224 1.14 -9.12 -5.50
C HIS A 224 1.88 -9.36 -6.83
N SER A 225 1.17 -9.32 -7.95
CA SER A 225 1.77 -9.49 -9.28
C SER A 225 2.78 -8.40 -9.62
N TYR A 226 2.50 -7.15 -9.23
CA TYR A 226 3.41 -6.02 -9.43
C TYR A 226 4.69 -6.15 -8.62
N ILE A 227 4.59 -6.53 -7.34
CA ILE A 227 5.74 -6.75 -6.46
C ILE A 227 6.59 -7.92 -6.96
N CYS A 228 6.00 -9.07 -7.31
CA CYS A 228 6.76 -10.22 -7.82
C CYS A 228 7.63 -9.88 -9.05
N ILE A 229 7.19 -8.94 -9.89
CA ILE A 229 7.92 -8.52 -11.09
C ILE A 229 8.97 -7.46 -10.75
N ASN A 230 8.62 -6.46 -9.93
CA ASN A 230 9.46 -5.29 -9.71
C ASN A 230 10.39 -5.42 -8.48
N ARG A 231 10.13 -6.39 -7.61
CA ARG A 231 10.90 -6.71 -6.40
C ARG A 231 11.07 -8.24 -6.25
N PRO A 232 11.88 -8.89 -7.11
CA PRO A 232 12.05 -10.34 -7.10
C PRO A 232 12.87 -10.90 -5.92
N ASN A 233 13.29 -10.06 -4.96
CA ASN A 233 14.17 -10.42 -3.84
C ASN A 233 13.52 -10.14 -2.50
#